data_AF-A0A1C4UCV6-F1
#
_entry.id   AF-A0A1C4UCV6-F1
#
_cell.length_a   1.000
_cell.length_b   1.000
_cell.length_c   1.000
_cell.angle_alpha   90.00
_cell.angle_beta   90.00
_cell.angle_gamma   90.00
#
_symmetry.space_group_name_H-M   'P 1'
#
loop_
_entity.id
_entity.type
_entity.pdbx_description
1 polymer ?
#
loop_
_entity_poly.entity_id
_entity_poly.type
_entity_poly.pdbx_seq_one_letter_code
_entity_poly.pdbx_strand_id
1 'polypeptide(L)'
;MEPMRDPRAALNHIMEALVFSYRYDPDERTFVLVTEFPLKSPGSIREFAAFVFTDVDFERLAGDLAPYQRFGEAYSGVGPGGMVVQDVQQRDIGPDRHRLELWFGDNFGGVAVVYGQLRGFTRGSTAEQVGPRQWVYRDSRTNERFDLDFPFPSLVGPAA
;
A
#
# COMPACT_ATOMS: atom_id res chain seq x y z
N MET A 1 -0.67 14.31 3.96
CA MET A 1 -0.73 12.96 4.58
C MET A 1 -1.19 13.10 6.02
N GLU A 2 -1.99 12.15 6.50
CA GLU A 2 -2.55 12.14 7.86
C GLU A 2 -2.14 10.87 8.60
N PRO A 3 -1.65 10.94 9.84
CA PRO A 3 -1.34 9.73 10.60
C PRO A 3 -2.63 9.00 10.99
N MET A 4 -2.63 7.68 10.82
CA MET A 4 -3.70 6.81 11.33
C MET A 4 -3.58 6.67 12.84
N ARG A 5 -4.72 6.72 13.54
CA ARG A 5 -4.77 6.47 14.98
C ARG A 5 -4.47 5.00 15.33
N ASP A 6 -4.99 4.08 14.52
CA ASP A 6 -4.81 2.64 14.69
C ASP A 6 -4.50 1.98 13.34
N PRO A 7 -3.22 1.99 12.92
CA PRO A 7 -2.84 1.43 11.63
C PRO A 7 -3.00 -0.09 11.57
N ARG A 8 -2.95 -0.79 12.71
CA ARG A 8 -3.10 -2.24 12.77
C ARG A 8 -4.55 -2.65 12.51
N ALA A 9 -5.51 -1.94 13.11
CA ALA A 9 -6.92 -2.12 12.78
C ALA A 9 -7.20 -1.77 11.31
N ALA A 10 -6.56 -0.70 10.78
CA ALA A 10 -6.72 -0.28 9.39
C ALA A 10 -6.30 -1.35 8.36
N LEU A 11 -5.30 -2.19 8.67
CA LEU A 11 -4.93 -3.32 7.82
C LEU A 11 -6.07 -4.34 7.62
N ASN A 12 -7.02 -4.47 8.54
CA ASN A 12 -8.18 -5.35 8.33
C ASN A 12 -9.18 -4.80 7.31
N HIS A 13 -9.03 -3.54 6.90
CA HIS A 13 -9.91 -2.88 5.94
C HIS A 13 -9.34 -2.85 4.52
N ILE A 14 -8.12 -3.37 4.28
CA ILE A 14 -7.54 -3.37 2.93
C ILE A 14 -7.86 -4.62 2.13
N MET A 15 -8.74 -5.51 2.62
CA MET A 15 -9.29 -6.61 1.82
C MET A 15 -9.95 -6.03 0.55
N GLU A 16 -9.67 -6.63 -0.60
CA GLU A 16 -10.06 -6.17 -1.95
C GLU A 16 -9.52 -4.80 -2.36
N ALA A 17 -8.67 -4.16 -1.54
CA ALA A 17 -8.06 -2.90 -1.92
C ALA A 17 -7.00 -3.09 -3.01
N LEU A 18 -6.94 -2.14 -3.94
CA LEU A 18 -5.90 -2.10 -4.96
C LEU A 18 -4.53 -1.86 -4.30
N VAL A 19 -3.53 -2.66 -4.66
CA VAL A 19 -2.12 -2.45 -4.26
C VAL A 19 -1.46 -1.60 -5.32
N PHE A 20 -0.97 -0.44 -4.93
CA PHE A 20 -0.22 0.46 -5.80
C PHE A 20 1.26 0.14 -5.79
N SER A 21 1.82 -0.11 -4.60
CA SER A 21 3.19 -0.54 -4.48
C SER A 21 3.45 -1.27 -3.17
N TYR A 22 4.50 -2.09 -3.17
CA TYR A 22 5.21 -2.40 -1.94
C TYR A 22 6.72 -2.32 -2.19
N ARG A 23 7.48 -2.09 -1.13
CA ARG A 23 8.94 -2.10 -1.16
C ARG A 23 9.49 -2.55 0.18
N TYR A 24 10.36 -3.54 0.15
CA TYR A 24 11.25 -3.91 1.24
C TYR A 24 12.62 -3.26 1.02
N ASP A 25 13.16 -2.66 2.07
CA ASP A 25 14.52 -2.16 2.14
C ASP A 25 15.27 -2.99 3.20
N PRO A 26 16.22 -3.86 2.81
CA PRO A 26 16.95 -4.72 3.74
C PRO A 26 17.93 -3.96 4.62
N ASP A 27 18.49 -2.85 4.13
CA ASP A 27 19.49 -2.06 4.85
C ASP A 27 18.82 -1.28 5.99
N GLU A 28 17.66 -0.68 5.71
CA GLU A 28 16.85 0.03 6.71
C GLU A 28 15.88 -0.89 7.48
N ARG A 29 15.81 -2.17 7.11
CA ARG A 29 14.84 -3.15 7.63
C ARG A 29 13.41 -2.61 7.66
N THR A 30 13.02 -1.97 6.56
CA THR A 30 11.74 -1.26 6.45
C THR A 30 10.93 -1.87 5.30
N PHE A 31 9.63 -2.03 5.52
CA PHE A 31 8.70 -2.42 4.46
C PHE A 31 7.62 -1.35 4.35
N VAL A 32 7.33 -0.91 3.12
CA VAL A 32 6.28 0.06 2.83
C VAL A 32 5.26 -0.60 1.93
N LEU A 33 3.99 -0.51 2.29
CA LEU A 33 2.85 -0.94 1.49
C LEU A 33 1.97 0.27 1.19
N VAL A 34 1.60 0.45 -0.07
CA VAL A 34 0.67 1.49 -0.51
C VAL A 34 -0.53 0.86 -1.20
N THR A 35 -1.72 1.19 -0.70
CA THR A 35 -2.99 0.66 -1.23
C THR A 35 -4.01 1.78 -1.44
N GLU A 36 -5.06 1.48 -2.19
CA GLU A 36 -6.34 2.16 -2.00
C GLU A 36 -6.83 1.93 -0.56
N PHE A 37 -7.66 2.83 -0.06
CA PHE A 37 -8.26 2.71 1.26
C PHE A 37 -9.78 2.95 1.19
N PRO A 38 -10.62 2.02 1.66
CA PRO A 38 -12.06 2.16 1.51
C PRO A 38 -12.68 3.21 2.44
N LEU A 39 -12.02 3.53 3.55
CA LEU A 39 -12.53 4.50 4.53
C LEU A 39 -12.17 5.92 4.10
N LYS A 40 -13.05 6.56 3.34
CA LYS A 40 -12.82 7.89 2.76
C LYS A 40 -12.96 9.00 3.80
N SER A 41 -12.04 9.95 3.74
CA SER A 41 -12.15 11.23 4.46
C SER A 41 -13.27 12.09 3.87
N PRO A 42 -13.88 13.01 4.63
CA PRO A 42 -14.88 13.95 4.11
C PRO A 42 -14.36 14.70 2.87
N GLY A 43 -15.13 14.70 1.79
CA GLY A 43 -14.78 15.35 0.52
C GLY A 43 -13.81 14.57 -0.38
N SER A 44 -13.24 13.45 0.10
CA SER A 44 -12.34 12.58 -0.68
C SER A 44 -13.12 11.73 -1.68
N ILE A 45 -12.72 11.76 -2.94
CA ILE A 45 -13.27 10.89 -4.01
C ILE A 45 -12.53 9.55 -4.03
N ARG A 46 -11.20 9.57 -3.84
CA ARG A 46 -10.37 8.38 -3.63
C ARG A 46 -9.46 8.60 -2.45
N GLU A 47 -9.36 7.58 -1.62
CA GLU A 47 -8.51 7.58 -0.43
C GLU A 47 -7.44 6.51 -0.58
N PHE A 48 -6.24 6.82 -0.12
CA PHE A 48 -5.08 5.94 -0.19
C PHE A 48 -4.51 5.74 1.20
N ALA A 49 -3.94 4.57 1.44
CA ALA A 49 -3.22 4.25 2.66
C ALA A 49 -1.77 3.90 2.37
N ALA A 50 -0.86 4.36 3.22
CA ALA A 50 0.52 3.90 3.29
C ALA A 50 0.78 3.31 4.66
N PHE A 51 1.31 2.09 4.70
CA PHE A 51 1.70 1.39 5.91
C PHE A 51 3.21 1.22 5.89
N VAL A 52 3.89 1.76 6.90
CA VAL A 52 5.34 1.74 7.07
C VAL A 52 5.66 0.85 8.26
N PHE A 53 6.29 -0.28 7.98
CA PHE A 53 6.71 -1.28 8.94
C PHE A 53 8.21 -1.16 9.16
N THR A 54 8.66 -1.25 10.41
CA THR A 54 10.09 -1.21 10.77
C THR A 54 10.48 -2.42 11.60
N ASP A 55 11.79 -2.68 11.69
CA ASP A 55 12.37 -3.88 12.28
C ASP A 55 11.85 -5.14 11.58
N VAL A 56 11.86 -5.09 10.25
CA VAL A 56 11.22 -6.09 9.39
C VAL A 56 12.10 -7.30 9.17
N ASP A 57 11.48 -8.48 9.19
CA ASP A 57 11.92 -9.68 8.45
C ASP A 57 10.88 -9.94 7.34
N PHE A 58 11.32 -9.91 6.08
CA PHE A 58 10.47 -9.98 4.90
C PHE A 58 10.55 -11.35 4.23
N GLU A 59 9.42 -11.84 3.74
CA GLU A 59 9.29 -13.10 3.04
C GLU A 59 8.39 -12.92 1.81
N ARG A 60 8.89 -13.32 0.64
CA ARG A 60 8.10 -13.39 -0.58
C ARG A 60 7.41 -14.76 -0.66
N LEU A 61 6.08 -14.77 -0.73
CA LEU A 61 5.28 -15.98 -0.87
C LEU A 61 4.99 -16.22 -2.36
N ALA A 62 5.80 -17.02 -3.04
CA ALA A 62 5.72 -17.18 -4.50
C ALA A 62 4.32 -17.66 -4.98
N GLY A 63 3.88 -17.11 -6.11
CA GLY A 63 2.73 -17.62 -6.86
C GLY A 63 3.16 -18.44 -8.08
N ASP A 64 2.17 -18.86 -8.87
CA ASP A 64 2.33 -19.83 -9.96
C ASP A 64 2.96 -19.25 -11.23
N LEU A 65 2.81 -17.95 -11.48
CA LEU A 65 3.27 -17.34 -12.73
C LEU A 65 4.69 -16.80 -12.61
N ALA A 66 5.61 -17.44 -13.34
CA ALA A 66 7.02 -17.04 -13.43
C ALA A 66 7.25 -15.54 -13.70
N PRO A 67 6.48 -14.84 -14.57
CA PRO A 67 6.66 -13.40 -14.78
C PRO A 67 6.50 -12.54 -13.52
N TYR A 68 5.75 -13.00 -12.50
CA TYR A 68 5.53 -12.27 -11.26
C TYR A 68 6.57 -12.55 -10.18
N GLN A 69 7.42 -13.55 -10.36
CA GLN A 69 8.50 -13.87 -9.43
C GLN A 69 9.59 -12.79 -9.41
N ARG A 70 9.69 -11.96 -10.46
CA ARG A 70 10.57 -10.79 -10.50
C ARG A 70 10.23 -9.73 -9.45
N PHE A 71 8.97 -9.68 -9.01
CA PHE A 71 8.51 -8.78 -7.96
C PHE A 71 8.79 -9.44 -6.61
N GLY A 72 10.07 -9.50 -6.25
CA GLY A 72 10.53 -10.11 -5.00
C GLY A 72 10.37 -9.13 -3.84
N GLU A 73 11.21 -8.09 -3.83
CA GLU A 73 11.29 -7.10 -2.75
C GLU A 73 10.45 -5.85 -3.05
N ALA A 74 10.09 -5.63 -4.32
CA ALA A 74 9.32 -4.46 -4.73
C ALA A 74 8.31 -4.78 -5.83
N TYR A 75 7.22 -4.02 -5.82
CA TYR A 75 6.21 -3.98 -6.87
C TYR A 75 5.72 -2.54 -7.03
N SER A 76 5.40 -2.15 -8.27
CA SER A 76 4.72 -0.90 -8.60
C SER A 76 3.72 -1.14 -9.72
N GLY A 77 2.44 -0.87 -9.47
CA GLY A 77 1.32 -1.07 -10.39
C GLY A 77 1.13 0.08 -11.37
N VAL A 78 2.19 0.48 -12.10
CA VAL A 78 2.08 1.55 -13.11
C VAL A 78 1.31 1.02 -14.32
N GLY A 79 0.17 1.66 -14.66
CA GLY A 79 -0.65 1.32 -15.83
C GLY A 79 -1.82 0.35 -15.56
N PRO A 80 -2.48 -0.17 -16.61
CA PRO A 80 -3.62 -1.07 -16.46
C PRO A 80 -3.15 -2.46 -16.02
N GLY A 81 -3.15 -2.72 -14.71
CA GLY A 81 -2.69 -3.97 -14.13
C GLY A 81 -2.41 -3.85 -12.63
N GLY A 82 -3.43 -3.49 -11.86
CA GLY A 82 -3.35 -3.40 -10.41
C GLY A 82 -3.54 -4.79 -9.78
N MET A 83 -2.76 -5.08 -8.76
CA MET A 83 -3.07 -6.19 -7.86
C MET A 83 -4.13 -5.77 -6.85
N VAL A 84 -4.85 -6.73 -6.31
CA VAL A 84 -5.74 -6.51 -5.16
C VAL A 84 -5.32 -7.42 -4.02
N VAL A 85 -5.54 -6.97 -2.80
CA VAL A 85 -5.40 -7.83 -1.63
C VAL A 85 -6.57 -8.81 -1.60
N GLN A 86 -6.29 -10.11 -1.65
CA GLN A 86 -7.29 -11.19 -1.63
C GLN A 86 -7.38 -11.87 -0.27
N ASP A 87 -6.33 -11.79 0.55
CA ASP A 87 -6.35 -12.23 1.94
C ASP A 87 -5.45 -11.37 2.82
N VAL A 88 -5.86 -11.20 4.08
CA VAL A 88 -5.11 -10.47 5.12
C VAL A 88 -5.14 -11.31 6.39
N GLN A 89 -3.96 -11.78 6.81
CA GLN A 89 -3.81 -12.49 8.08
C GLN A 89 -2.87 -11.74 9.00
N GLN A 90 -3.32 -11.49 10.23
CA GLN A 90 -2.53 -10.83 11.26
C GLN A 90 -2.44 -11.72 12.50
N ARG A 91 -1.25 -11.88 13.06
CA ARG A 91 -1.06 -12.58 14.33
C ARG A 91 0.09 -12.00 15.15
N ASP A 92 -0.05 -12.06 16.47
CA ASP A 92 1.05 -11.81 17.39
C ASP A 92 1.96 -13.04 17.44
N ILE A 93 3.27 -12.83 17.34
CA ILE A 93 4.27 -13.91 17.44
C ILE A 93 5.24 -13.70 18.61
N GLY A 94 5.04 -12.64 19.38
CA GLY A 94 5.79 -12.28 20.58
C GLY A 94 5.22 -10.99 21.20
N PRO A 95 5.76 -10.53 22.34
CA PRO A 95 5.27 -9.33 23.03
C PRO A 95 5.28 -8.07 22.16
N ASP A 96 6.34 -7.90 21.37
CA ASP A 96 6.58 -6.72 20.53
C ASP A 96 6.83 -7.11 19.06
N ARG A 97 6.34 -8.29 18.64
CA ARG A 97 6.54 -8.81 17.29
C ARG A 97 5.23 -9.32 16.73
N HIS A 98 4.93 -8.82 15.53
CA HIS A 98 3.70 -9.13 14.83
C HIS A 98 4.04 -9.70 13.45
N ARG A 99 3.18 -10.56 12.93
CA ARG A 99 3.26 -11.05 11.56
C ARG A 99 2.01 -10.65 10.80
N LEU A 100 2.24 -10.04 9.64
CA LEU A 100 1.24 -9.76 8.62
C LEU A 100 1.53 -10.66 7.42
N GLU A 101 0.50 -11.33 6.91
CA GLU A 101 0.54 -12.04 5.63
C GLU A 101 -0.51 -11.42 4.71
N LEU A 102 -0.10 -11.09 3.49
CA LEU A 102 -0.96 -10.53 2.44
C LEU A 102 -0.91 -11.45 1.24
N TRP A 103 -2.06 -11.90 0.76
CA TRP A 103 -2.18 -12.68 -0.47
C TRP A 103 -2.76 -11.82 -1.59
N PHE A 104 -2.18 -11.91 -2.78
CA PHE A 104 -2.61 -11.17 -3.98
C PHE A 104 -3.17 -12.10 -5.08
N GLY A 105 -3.38 -13.37 -4.74
CA GLY A 105 -3.95 -14.41 -5.62
C GLY A 105 -2.91 -15.36 -6.20
N ASP A 106 -3.34 -16.56 -6.59
CA ASP A 106 -2.47 -17.71 -6.91
C ASP A 106 -1.40 -17.42 -7.95
N ASN A 107 -1.75 -16.62 -8.97
CA ASN A 107 -0.80 -16.25 -10.02
C ASN A 107 0.39 -15.45 -9.49
N PHE A 108 0.12 -14.46 -8.63
CA PHE A 108 1.16 -13.56 -8.11
C PHE A 108 1.76 -14.09 -6.81
N GLY A 109 0.94 -14.68 -5.95
CA GLY A 109 1.27 -15.07 -4.59
C GLY A 109 1.07 -13.91 -3.62
N GLY A 110 1.97 -13.77 -2.64
CA GLY A 110 1.83 -12.79 -1.57
C GLY A 110 3.16 -12.35 -0.95
N VAL A 111 3.05 -11.68 0.18
CA VAL A 111 4.17 -11.29 1.04
C VAL A 111 3.83 -11.57 2.49
N ALA A 112 4.83 -11.93 3.27
CA ALA A 112 4.74 -11.99 4.71
C ALA A 112 5.81 -11.09 5.34
N VAL A 113 5.41 -10.39 6.39
CA VAL A 113 6.23 -9.39 7.07
C VAL A 113 6.13 -9.66 8.55
N VAL A 114 7.25 -9.97 9.18
CA VAL A 114 7.36 -9.88 10.63
C VAL A 114 7.92 -8.52 10.98
N TYR A 115 7.29 -7.78 11.88
CA TYR A 115 7.68 -6.40 12.20
C TYR A 115 7.61 -6.10 13.70
N GLY A 116 8.35 -5.07 14.12
CA GLY A 116 8.31 -4.54 15.48
C GLY A 116 7.38 -3.33 15.61
N GLN A 117 7.41 -2.41 14.64
CA GLN A 117 6.55 -1.21 14.66
C GLN A 117 5.81 -1.02 13.33
N LEU A 118 4.65 -0.37 13.43
CA LEU A 118 3.80 -0.03 12.30
C LEU A 118 3.31 1.41 12.44
N ARG A 119 3.52 2.21 11.38
CA ARG A 119 2.90 3.52 11.20
C ARG A 119 2.01 3.48 9.97
N GLY A 120 0.85 4.11 10.05
CA GLY A 120 -0.07 4.22 8.92
C GLY A 120 -0.36 5.67 8.60
N PHE A 121 -0.57 5.95 7.32
CA PHE A 121 -0.94 7.27 6.83
C PHE A 121 -2.07 7.16 5.82
N THR A 122 -3.01 8.11 5.85
CA THR A 122 -3.97 8.29 4.76
C THR A 122 -3.66 9.53 3.94
N ARG A 123 -4.13 9.52 2.70
CA ARG A 123 -4.08 10.68 1.82
C ARG A 123 -5.26 10.62 0.84
N GLY A 124 -6.11 11.64 0.92
CA GLY A 124 -7.30 11.73 0.09
C GLY A 124 -7.06 12.57 -1.16
N SER A 125 -7.83 12.28 -2.19
CA SER A 125 -7.85 13.07 -3.42
C SER A 125 -9.26 13.56 -3.73
N THR A 126 -9.37 14.76 -4.28
CA THR A 126 -10.54 15.26 -5.01
C THR A 126 -10.30 15.10 -6.51
N ALA A 127 -11.36 15.21 -7.30
CA ALA A 127 -11.28 15.17 -8.74
C ALA A 127 -12.23 16.21 -9.35
N GLU A 128 -11.74 16.92 -10.35
CA GLU A 128 -12.48 17.89 -11.13
C GLU A 128 -12.44 17.50 -12.60
N GLN A 129 -13.60 17.43 -13.25
CA GLN A 129 -13.67 17.19 -14.68
C GLN A 129 -13.46 18.51 -15.43
N VAL A 130 -12.29 18.68 -16.05
CA VAL A 130 -11.92 19.89 -16.79
C VAL A 130 -12.16 19.77 -18.30
N GLY A 131 -12.61 18.61 -18.77
CA GLY A 131 -12.96 18.36 -20.17
C GLY A 131 -13.69 17.03 -20.37
N PRO A 132 -14.14 16.70 -21.59
CA PRO A 132 -15.01 15.54 -21.84
C PRO A 132 -14.44 14.19 -21.39
N ARG A 133 -13.11 14.07 -21.30
CA ARG A 133 -12.39 12.85 -20.87
C ARG A 133 -11.19 13.16 -19.97
N GLN A 134 -11.12 14.36 -19.41
CA GLN A 134 -9.97 14.81 -18.64
C GLN A 134 -10.40 15.13 -17.21
N TRP A 135 -9.74 14.46 -16.27
CA TRP A 135 -9.90 14.68 -14.85
C TRP A 135 -8.59 15.23 -14.30
N VAL A 136 -8.70 16.23 -13.42
CA VAL A 136 -7.59 16.75 -12.64
C VAL A 136 -7.80 16.29 -11.20
N TYR A 137 -6.81 15.59 -10.66
CA TYR A 137 -6.81 15.14 -9.28
C TYR A 137 -6.01 16.09 -8.41
N ARG A 138 -6.56 16.41 -7.24
CA ARG A 138 -5.92 17.28 -6.25
C ARG A 138 -5.94 16.64 -4.89
N ASP A 139 -4.96 16.95 -4.06
CA ASP A 139 -4.93 16.53 -2.67
C ASP A 139 -6.11 17.18 -1.93
N SER A 140 -6.90 16.38 -1.21
CA SER A 140 -8.16 16.85 -0.61
C SER A 140 -7.97 17.91 0.47
N ARG A 141 -6.75 18.09 0.99
CA ARG A 141 -6.44 19.04 2.06
C ARG A 141 -5.67 20.25 1.57
N THR A 142 -4.69 20.03 0.72
CA THR A 142 -3.77 21.08 0.26
C THR A 142 -4.18 21.67 -1.08
N ASN A 143 -5.09 21.01 -1.81
CA ASN A 143 -5.51 21.37 -3.16
C ASN A 143 -4.37 21.36 -4.21
N GLU A 144 -3.20 20.85 -3.84
CA GLU A 144 -2.05 20.65 -4.71
C GLU A 144 -2.29 19.51 -5.70
N ARG A 145 -1.48 19.44 -6.78
CA ARG A 145 -1.56 18.37 -7.77
C ARG A 145 -1.38 17.00 -7.11
N PHE A 146 -2.25 16.05 -7.45
CA PHE A 146 -2.20 14.70 -6.93
C PHE A 146 -1.84 13.71 -8.05
N ASP A 147 -0.87 12.86 -7.79
CA ASP A 147 -0.50 11.74 -8.66
C ASP A 147 -1.12 10.46 -8.10
N LEU A 148 -2.04 9.85 -8.86
CA LEU A 148 -2.71 8.63 -8.44
C LEU A 148 -1.79 7.41 -8.52
N ASP A 149 -0.78 7.44 -9.40
CA ASP A 149 0.17 6.33 -9.53
C ASP A 149 1.18 6.35 -8.37
N PHE A 150 1.41 7.54 -7.79
CA PHE A 150 2.33 7.76 -6.67
C PHE A 150 1.69 8.60 -5.54
N PRO A 151 0.70 8.04 -4.80
CA PRO A 151 -0.04 8.81 -3.79
C PRO A 151 0.83 9.23 -2.59
N PHE A 152 1.99 8.58 -2.36
CA PHE A 152 2.92 8.92 -1.28
C PHE A 152 4.38 9.03 -1.79
N PRO A 153 4.73 10.06 -2.58
CA PRO A 153 6.03 10.14 -3.25
C PRO A 153 7.22 10.29 -2.28
N SER A 154 6.98 10.72 -1.05
CA SER A 154 8.01 10.84 0.00
C SER A 154 8.27 9.53 0.76
N LEU A 155 7.40 8.52 0.62
CA LEU A 155 7.51 7.23 1.32
C LEU A 155 7.99 6.12 0.41
N VAL A 156 7.67 6.22 -0.87
CA VAL A 156 8.15 5.32 -1.91
C VAL A 156 9.05 6.20 -2.76
N GLY A 157 10.37 6.17 -2.50
CA GLY A 157 11.34 6.85 -3.37
C GLY A 157 11.11 6.46 -4.84
N PRO A 158 11.55 7.27 -5.83
CA PRO A 158 11.35 6.92 -7.23
C PRO A 158 11.84 5.50 -7.48
N ALA A 159 11.04 4.70 -8.19
CA ALA A 159 11.47 3.39 -8.64
C ALA A 159 12.80 3.57 -9.37
N ALA A 160 13.85 2.89 -8.88
CA ALA A 160 15.16 2.88 -9.52
C ALA A 160 15.08 2.20 -10.88
#